data_AF-A0A396SA51-F1
#
_entry.id   AF-A0A396SA51-F1
#
_cell.length_a   1.000
_cell.length_b   1.000
_cell.length_c   1.000
_cell.angle_alpha   90.00
_cell.angle_beta   90.00
_cell.angle_gamma   90.00
#
_symmetry.space_group_name_H-M   'P 1'
#
loop_
_entity.id
_entity.type
_entity.pdbx_description
1 polymer ?
#
loop_
_entity_poly.entity_id
_entity_poly.type
_entity_poly.pdbx_seq_one_letter_code
_entity_poly.pdbx_strand_id
1 'polypeptide(L)'
;MILEEEVIIKINSANFKRYEELGYTLPKYINSKGELVVKQGEKVKVKVKDLSNGSKVLVTKICDECGYKMPNQIYAHVLINRKRSDGKDRCRKCARIKGENTKNENIDSENSLASYAEKNNKEFLLLEFSDKNEKKPSEIKFGSNHKYIWICQNCKSEYTATVNNRINGRNCSYCSGKKVNEFNSLWCINPEVAKLLTNPDEGHLYTSGSGEKILFTCPTCKNVGRKTIKTVVKVGLGCTKCGDGLSYPEKFVIQLLNQLHIEFESQKRFDWSFNKRYDFYIPQKNCIIETHGIQHYSNHATFHKLSGKTLEDEQLNDELKKELANRNGIKHYVTIDCSKSDMDFIRKNIADSVLNDLFGLSQIDWKICHEFAYNSLVKTVCDLWNTTELTTVSIGKSLGLHQTTILRYIKQGVKLGWCEYDSTDSYKRIYKTKSVWNKTKIVQLTINDEFLKCWDSLTEAANELKLNHTGISNVCRGKLKTSGGFKWKYLRDYENEI
;
A
#
# COMPACT_ATOMS: atom_id res chain seq x y z
N MET A 1 18.74 -45.67 32.70
CA MET A 1 19.95 -46.24 33.39
C MET A 1 20.85 -45.14 33.98
N ILE A 2 21.65 -45.37 35.04
CA ILE A 2 22.68 -44.38 35.51
C ILE A 2 24.04 -44.83 34.95
N LEU A 3 24.85 -43.90 34.43
CA LEU A 3 26.10 -44.21 33.75
C LEU A 3 27.24 -44.50 34.73
N GLU A 4 27.32 -43.77 35.84
CA GLU A 4 28.40 -43.90 36.81
C GLU A 4 28.20 -45.11 37.74
N GLU A 5 29.28 -45.84 38.03
CA GLU A 5 29.32 -46.83 39.12
C GLU A 5 29.77 -46.20 40.45
N GLU A 6 30.57 -45.13 40.38
CA GLU A 6 31.13 -44.39 41.52
C GLU A 6 30.98 -42.88 41.32
N VAL A 7 30.77 -42.14 42.41
CA VAL A 7 30.64 -40.68 42.45
C VAL A 7 31.42 -40.07 43.59
N ILE A 8 31.79 -38.80 43.46
CA ILE A 8 32.46 -38.04 44.53
C ILE A 8 31.41 -37.29 45.34
N ILE A 9 31.44 -37.47 46.66
CA ILE A 9 30.59 -36.77 47.61
C ILE A 9 31.42 -35.94 48.58
N LYS A 10 30.80 -34.92 49.18
CA LYS A 10 31.39 -34.22 50.33
C LYS A 10 30.88 -34.83 51.63
N ILE A 11 31.80 -35.14 52.54
CA ILE A 11 31.46 -35.65 53.87
C ILE A 11 30.99 -34.50 54.76
N ASN A 12 29.90 -34.69 55.47
CA ASN A 12 29.33 -33.73 56.42
C ASN A 12 28.79 -34.46 57.66
N SER A 13 28.38 -33.69 58.67
CA SER A 13 27.81 -34.21 59.91
C SER A 13 26.60 -35.14 59.72
N ALA A 14 25.83 -34.97 58.64
CA ALA A 14 24.64 -35.76 58.38
C ALA A 14 24.92 -37.10 57.68
N ASN A 15 26.05 -37.25 56.97
CA ASN A 15 26.31 -38.41 56.13
C ASN A 15 27.53 -39.25 56.52
N PHE A 16 28.45 -38.73 57.33
CA PHE A 16 29.71 -39.43 57.62
C PHE A 16 29.48 -40.81 58.27
N LYS A 17 28.56 -40.89 59.25
CA LYS A 17 28.25 -42.14 59.98
C LYS A 17 27.83 -43.26 59.03
N ARG A 18 26.99 -42.95 58.05
CA ARG A 18 26.54 -43.92 57.03
C ARG A 18 27.71 -44.50 56.26
N TYR A 19 28.60 -43.66 55.76
CA TYR A 19 29.71 -44.13 54.92
C TYR A 19 30.78 -44.84 55.76
N GLU A 20 30.97 -44.45 57.01
CA GLU A 20 31.81 -45.19 57.96
C GLU A 20 31.27 -46.61 58.25
N GLU A 21 29.97 -46.74 58.52
CA GLU A 21 29.29 -48.03 58.71
C GLU A 21 29.34 -48.92 57.45
N LEU A 22 29.32 -48.30 56.26
CA LEU A 22 29.48 -49.00 54.98
C LEU A 22 30.95 -49.36 54.65
N GLY A 23 31.88 -49.07 55.56
CA GLY A 23 33.30 -49.45 55.45
C GLY A 23 34.16 -48.52 54.59
N TYR A 24 33.69 -47.31 54.27
CA TYR A 24 34.49 -46.33 53.53
C TYR A 24 35.53 -45.67 54.43
N THR A 25 36.77 -45.57 53.96
CA THR A 25 37.84 -44.85 54.66
C THR A 25 37.59 -43.35 54.59
N LEU A 26 37.24 -42.73 55.73
CA LEU A 26 37.01 -41.29 55.84
C LEU A 26 38.27 -40.58 56.37
N PRO A 27 38.64 -39.41 55.83
CA PRO A 27 39.77 -38.64 56.33
C PRO A 27 39.45 -38.13 57.74
N LYS A 28 40.34 -38.44 58.69
CA LYS A 28 40.23 -38.02 60.09
C LYS A 28 41.45 -37.18 60.50
N TYR A 29 41.26 -36.27 61.45
CA TYR A 29 42.33 -35.48 62.04
C TYR A 29 42.18 -35.44 63.56
N ILE A 30 43.28 -35.17 64.26
CA ILE A 30 43.27 -35.01 65.71
C ILE A 30 42.87 -33.56 66.01
N ASN A 31 41.78 -33.37 66.76
CA ASN A 31 41.35 -32.03 67.18
C ASN A 31 42.23 -31.49 68.32
N SER A 32 42.03 -30.24 68.73
CA SER A 32 42.77 -29.62 69.83
C SER A 32 42.60 -30.30 71.20
N LYS A 33 41.68 -31.26 71.32
CA LYS A 33 41.43 -32.08 72.51
C LYS A 33 42.05 -33.48 72.42
N GLY A 34 42.79 -33.80 71.36
CA GLY A 34 43.38 -35.12 71.15
C GLY A 34 42.43 -36.17 70.56
N GLU A 35 41.20 -35.80 70.18
CA GLU A 35 40.19 -36.71 69.66
C GLU A 35 40.29 -36.85 68.14
N LEU A 36 40.10 -38.08 67.64
CA LEU A 36 40.11 -38.39 66.22
C LEU A 36 38.75 -38.03 65.59
N VAL A 37 38.67 -36.92 64.84
CA VAL A 37 37.42 -36.40 64.27
C VAL A 37 37.43 -36.49 62.74
N VAL A 38 36.28 -36.83 62.12
CA VAL A 38 36.12 -36.83 60.66
C VAL A 38 36.21 -35.41 60.11
N LYS A 39 37.05 -35.22 59.08
CA LYS A 39 37.23 -33.93 58.42
C LYS A 39 36.03 -33.62 57.52
N GLN A 40 35.19 -32.69 57.93
CA GLN A 40 34.03 -32.26 57.14
C GLN A 40 34.47 -31.47 55.90
N GLY A 41 33.68 -31.55 54.83
CA GLY A 41 33.94 -30.89 53.56
C GLY A 41 34.87 -31.66 52.61
N GLU A 42 35.57 -32.67 53.11
CA GLU A 42 36.44 -33.52 52.31
C GLU A 42 35.67 -34.37 51.29
N LYS A 43 36.32 -34.62 50.16
CA LYS A 43 35.75 -35.35 49.03
C LYS A 43 36.10 -36.83 49.14
N VAL A 44 35.08 -37.68 49.19
CA VAL A 44 35.24 -39.15 49.21
C VAL A 44 34.52 -39.74 48.01
N LYS A 45 35.15 -40.73 47.38
CA LYS A 45 34.57 -41.48 46.28
C LYS A 45 33.76 -42.65 46.84
N VAL A 46 32.49 -42.74 46.45
CA VAL A 46 31.55 -43.77 46.93
C VAL A 46 30.82 -44.42 45.75
N LYS A 47 30.36 -45.66 45.91
CA LYS A 47 29.57 -46.34 44.89
C LYS A 47 28.18 -45.72 44.80
N VAL A 48 27.64 -45.60 43.58
CA VAL A 48 26.31 -44.99 43.35
C VAL A 48 25.20 -45.75 44.08
N LYS A 49 25.31 -47.09 44.15
CA LYS A 49 24.36 -47.94 44.88
C LYS A 49 24.31 -47.68 46.39
N ASP A 50 25.36 -47.09 46.96
CA ASP A 50 25.50 -46.83 48.39
C ASP A 50 24.97 -45.43 48.77
N LEU A 51 24.63 -44.60 47.78
CA LEU A 51 23.96 -43.32 48.00
C LEU A 51 22.58 -43.52 48.65
N SER A 52 22.23 -42.63 49.57
CA SER A 52 20.88 -42.61 50.13
C SER A 52 19.83 -42.25 49.07
N ASN A 53 18.60 -42.76 49.21
CA ASN A 53 17.50 -42.48 48.28
C ASN A 53 17.17 -40.98 48.16
N GLY A 54 17.46 -40.18 49.20
CA GLY A 54 17.31 -38.72 49.20
C GLY A 54 18.55 -37.96 48.76
N SER A 55 19.59 -38.64 48.24
CA SER A 55 20.85 -38.01 47.87
C SER A 55 20.67 -37.01 46.72
N LYS A 56 21.22 -35.80 46.93
CA LYS A 56 21.24 -34.71 45.94
C LYS A 56 22.45 -34.76 45.00
N VAL A 57 23.23 -35.84 45.05
CA VAL A 57 24.40 -36.02 44.19
C VAL A 57 23.98 -36.04 42.72
N LEU A 58 24.77 -35.37 41.88
CA LEU A 58 24.54 -35.30 40.46
C LEU A 58 25.13 -36.54 39.78
N VAL A 59 24.32 -37.16 38.92
CA VAL A 59 24.66 -38.35 38.12
C VAL A 59 24.28 -38.13 36.66
N THR A 60 24.82 -38.95 35.77
CA THR A 60 24.46 -38.99 34.36
C THR A 60 23.43 -40.08 34.13
N LYS A 61 22.22 -39.67 33.77
CA LYS A 61 21.11 -40.57 33.42
C LYS A 61 21.15 -40.86 31.92
N ILE A 62 21.07 -42.13 31.53
CA ILE A 62 21.00 -42.56 30.14
C ILE A 62 19.54 -42.75 29.75
N CYS A 63 19.16 -42.23 28.59
CA CYS A 63 17.85 -42.43 28.02
C CYS A 63 17.68 -43.87 27.53
N ASP A 64 16.65 -44.57 27.99
CA ASP A 64 16.36 -45.97 27.65
C ASP A 64 15.82 -46.13 26.22
N GLU A 65 15.47 -45.04 25.52
CA GLU A 65 14.97 -45.10 24.14
C GLU A 65 16.01 -44.76 23.08
N CYS A 66 16.87 -43.76 23.33
CA CYS A 66 17.86 -43.31 22.34
C CYS A 66 19.32 -43.39 22.83
N GLY A 67 19.56 -43.87 24.05
CA GLY A 67 20.90 -43.95 24.63
C GLY A 67 21.52 -42.59 25.00
N TYR A 68 20.81 -41.47 24.79
CA TYR A 68 21.34 -40.14 25.07
C TYR A 68 21.71 -39.97 26.55
N LYS A 69 22.93 -39.51 26.80
CA LYS A 69 23.50 -39.27 28.13
C LYS A 69 23.06 -37.89 28.63
N MET A 70 22.28 -37.86 29.69
CA MET A 70 21.78 -36.64 30.35
C MET A 70 22.61 -36.38 31.61
N PRO A 71 23.64 -35.52 31.57
CA PRO A 71 24.46 -35.21 32.73
C PRO A 71 23.69 -34.37 33.76
N ASN A 72 24.27 -34.22 34.96
CA ASN A 72 23.81 -33.31 36.01
C ASN A 72 22.38 -33.57 36.51
N GLN A 73 21.97 -34.83 36.60
CA GLN A 73 20.67 -35.22 37.13
C GLN A 73 20.78 -35.56 38.62
N ILE A 74 19.86 -35.06 39.45
CA ILE A 74 19.84 -35.39 40.87
C ILE A 74 19.46 -36.86 41.07
N TYR A 75 20.33 -37.63 41.74
CA TYR A 75 20.15 -39.07 42.00
C TYR A 75 18.75 -39.41 42.54
N ALA A 76 18.31 -38.72 43.60
CA ALA A 76 16.97 -38.93 44.18
C ALA A 76 15.83 -38.72 43.16
N HIS A 77 15.93 -37.72 42.29
CA HIS A 77 14.91 -37.46 41.26
C HIS A 77 14.91 -38.55 40.18
N VAL A 78 16.07 -39.10 39.83
CA VAL A 78 16.15 -40.24 38.90
C VAL A 78 15.38 -41.43 39.46
N LEU A 79 15.58 -41.77 40.74
CA LEU A 79 14.87 -42.87 41.41
C LEU A 79 13.36 -42.63 41.49
N ILE A 80 12.92 -41.42 41.88
CA ILE A 80 11.49 -41.08 42.00
C ILE A 80 10.79 -41.18 40.65
N ASN A 81 11.41 -40.64 39.59
CA ASN A 81 10.80 -40.62 38.26
C ASN A 81 10.61 -42.02 37.67
N ARG A 82 11.52 -42.96 37.98
CA ARG A 82 11.35 -44.37 37.58
C ARG A 82 10.14 -45.03 38.24
N LYS A 83 9.80 -44.64 39.48
CA LYS A 83 8.64 -45.22 40.20
C LYS A 83 7.28 -44.66 39.74
N ARG A 84 7.23 -43.43 39.21
CA ARG A 84 5.98 -42.72 38.89
C ARG A 84 5.43 -43.00 37.48
N SER A 85 6.21 -43.61 36.59
CA SER A 85 5.85 -43.79 35.18
C SER A 85 6.05 -45.25 34.73
N ASP A 86 6.19 -45.49 33.43
CA ASP A 86 6.44 -46.80 32.81
C ASP A 86 7.85 -47.36 33.08
N GLY A 87 8.50 -46.93 34.17
CA GLY A 87 9.84 -47.37 34.55
C GLY A 87 10.98 -46.82 33.69
N LYS A 88 10.70 -46.14 32.57
CA LYS A 88 11.71 -45.72 31.58
C LYS A 88 12.22 -44.30 31.78
N ASP A 89 13.53 -44.18 31.67
CA ASP A 89 14.29 -42.95 31.65
C ASP A 89 14.29 -42.35 30.23
N ARG A 90 13.60 -41.22 30.02
CA ARG A 90 13.58 -40.53 28.71
C ARG A 90 14.34 -39.21 28.72
N CYS A 91 15.02 -38.91 27.62
CA CYS A 91 15.45 -37.55 27.31
C CYS A 91 14.25 -36.69 26.87
N ARG A 92 14.41 -35.37 26.90
CA ARG A 92 13.34 -34.42 26.54
C ARG A 92 12.76 -34.67 25.14
N LYS A 93 13.60 -35.04 24.17
CA LYS A 93 13.18 -35.34 22.79
C LYS A 93 12.28 -36.59 22.74
N CYS A 94 12.75 -37.70 23.30
CA CYS A 94 12.00 -38.96 23.37
C CYS A 94 10.68 -38.81 24.15
N ALA A 95 10.71 -38.12 25.29
CA ALA A 95 9.50 -37.84 26.05
C ALA A 95 8.46 -37.03 25.25
N ARG A 96 8.91 -36.05 24.45
CA ARG A 96 8.03 -35.27 23.58
C ARG A 96 7.41 -36.12 22.47
N ILE A 97 8.22 -36.94 21.78
CA ILE A 97 7.74 -37.83 20.70
C ILE A 97 6.69 -38.80 21.24
N LYS A 98 6.96 -39.46 22.38
CA LYS A 98 5.98 -40.34 23.02
C LYS A 98 4.67 -39.60 23.33
N GLY A 99 4.75 -38.41 23.93
CA GLY A 99 3.58 -37.59 24.23
C GLY A 99 2.80 -37.13 22.99
N GLU A 100 3.46 -36.92 21.85
CA GLU A 100 2.81 -36.59 20.57
C GLU A 100 2.12 -37.81 19.95
N ASN A 101 2.77 -38.99 19.97
CA ASN A 101 2.20 -40.24 19.45
C ASN A 101 0.97 -40.70 20.26
N THR A 102 1.06 -40.70 21.59
CA THR A 102 -0.08 -41.08 22.45
C THR A 102 -1.29 -40.13 22.28
N LYS A 103 -1.06 -38.86 21.89
CA LYS A 103 -2.15 -37.92 21.56
C LYS A 103 -2.76 -38.14 20.18
N ASN A 104 -2.01 -38.74 19.24
CA ASN A 104 -2.48 -39.02 17.88
C ASN A 104 -3.19 -40.37 17.78
N GLU A 105 -2.84 -41.36 18.62
CA GLU A 105 -3.49 -42.69 18.65
C GLU A 105 -4.89 -42.65 19.30
N ASN A 106 -5.15 -41.69 20.21
CA ASN A 106 -6.45 -41.46 20.86
C ASN A 106 -7.19 -40.26 20.25
N ILE A 107 -7.31 -40.18 18.93
CA ILE A 107 -8.22 -39.21 18.30
C ILE A 107 -9.61 -39.83 18.29
N ASP A 108 -10.43 -39.43 19.26
CA ASP A 108 -11.87 -39.68 19.22
C ASP A 108 -12.45 -39.07 17.94
N SER A 109 -13.34 -39.81 17.28
CA SER A 109 -14.02 -39.41 16.05
C SER A 109 -14.60 -37.99 16.15
N GLU A 110 -15.14 -37.62 17.31
CA GLU A 110 -15.70 -36.29 17.60
C GLU A 110 -14.69 -35.13 17.57
N ASN A 111 -13.40 -35.41 17.73
CA ASN A 111 -12.32 -34.42 17.79
C ASN A 111 -11.50 -34.33 16.50
N SER A 112 -11.96 -34.98 15.43
CA SER A 112 -11.36 -34.89 14.10
C SER A 112 -11.63 -33.54 13.43
N LEU A 113 -10.84 -33.19 12.41
CA LEU A 113 -11.04 -32.02 11.57
C LEU A 113 -12.33 -32.15 10.76
N ALA A 114 -12.65 -33.36 10.29
CA ALA A 114 -13.90 -33.67 9.60
C ALA A 114 -15.12 -33.34 10.46
N SER A 115 -15.22 -33.95 11.65
CA SER A 115 -16.35 -33.75 12.55
C SER A 115 -16.45 -32.31 13.06
N TYR A 116 -15.31 -31.64 13.29
CA TYR A 116 -15.30 -30.23 13.66
C TYR A 116 -15.85 -29.34 12.52
N ALA A 117 -15.46 -29.61 11.28
CA ALA A 117 -15.90 -28.83 10.11
C ALA A 117 -17.42 -28.92 9.91
N GLU A 118 -17.98 -30.12 10.00
CA GLU A 118 -19.43 -30.35 9.90
C GLU A 118 -20.18 -29.67 11.07
N LYS A 119 -19.75 -29.91 12.31
CA LYS A 119 -20.42 -29.38 13.52
C LYS A 119 -20.43 -27.85 13.59
N ASN A 120 -19.45 -27.17 12.98
CA ASN A 120 -19.29 -25.72 13.06
C ASN A 120 -19.63 -24.99 11.75
N ASN A 121 -20.27 -25.66 10.79
CA ASN A 121 -20.58 -25.11 9.46
C ASN A 121 -19.33 -24.54 8.74
N LYS A 122 -18.21 -25.26 8.84
CA LYS A 122 -16.92 -24.93 8.20
C LYS A 122 -16.53 -25.94 7.13
N GLU A 123 -17.49 -26.36 6.30
CA GLU A 123 -17.31 -27.31 5.20
C GLU A 123 -16.20 -26.91 4.22
N PHE A 124 -15.95 -25.60 4.08
CA PHE A 124 -14.84 -25.07 3.29
C PHE A 124 -13.47 -25.64 3.70
N LEU A 125 -13.30 -26.09 4.96
CA LEU A 125 -12.08 -26.75 5.41
C LEU A 125 -11.86 -28.10 4.73
N LEU A 126 -12.94 -28.84 4.47
CA LEU A 126 -12.87 -30.13 3.78
C LEU A 126 -12.74 -29.93 2.27
N LEU A 127 -13.48 -28.97 1.72
CA LEU A 127 -13.40 -28.62 0.30
C LEU A 127 -12.04 -28.03 -0.13
N GLU A 128 -11.38 -27.28 0.76
CA GLU A 128 -10.04 -26.75 0.50
C GLU A 128 -8.92 -27.73 0.86
N PHE A 129 -9.20 -28.86 1.51
CA PHE A 129 -8.15 -29.82 1.89
C PHE A 129 -7.70 -30.61 0.66
N SER A 130 -6.41 -30.59 0.34
CA SER A 130 -5.90 -31.27 -0.87
C SER A 130 -5.82 -32.79 -0.69
N ASP A 131 -6.17 -33.53 -1.74
CA ASP A 131 -5.97 -34.98 -1.82
C ASP A 131 -4.50 -35.40 -1.89
N LYS A 132 -3.58 -34.45 -2.08
CA LYS A 132 -2.12 -34.69 -2.06
C LYS A 132 -1.57 -34.93 -0.65
N ASN A 133 -2.37 -34.72 0.39
CA ASN A 133 -1.95 -34.97 1.78
C ASN A 133 -2.03 -36.45 2.12
N GLU A 134 -1.05 -36.97 2.87
CA GLU A 134 -1.03 -38.38 3.28
C GLU A 134 -2.16 -38.78 4.25
N LYS A 135 -2.64 -37.82 5.06
CA LYS A 135 -3.67 -38.06 6.09
C LYS A 135 -4.99 -37.44 5.68
N LYS A 136 -6.09 -38.16 5.94
CA LYS A 136 -7.45 -37.66 5.71
C LYS A 136 -7.90 -36.72 6.83
N PRO A 137 -8.83 -35.77 6.58
CA PRO A 137 -9.36 -34.91 7.64
C PRO A 137 -9.95 -35.63 8.85
N SER A 138 -10.48 -36.85 8.68
CA SER A 138 -10.98 -37.70 9.77
C SER A 138 -9.88 -38.20 10.73
N GLU A 139 -8.63 -38.23 10.27
CA GLU A 139 -7.46 -38.74 11.02
C GLU A 139 -6.64 -37.62 11.65
N ILE A 140 -7.09 -36.37 11.49
CA ILE A 140 -6.37 -35.17 11.91
C ILE A 140 -7.16 -34.48 13.01
N LYS A 141 -6.53 -34.21 14.15
CA LYS A 141 -7.14 -33.40 15.21
C LYS A 141 -7.36 -31.96 14.73
N PHE A 142 -8.55 -31.39 14.98
CA PHE A 142 -8.89 -30.04 14.51
C PHE A 142 -7.89 -28.95 14.97
N GLY A 143 -7.37 -29.03 16.19
CA GLY A 143 -6.38 -28.09 16.73
C GLY A 143 -4.92 -28.29 16.26
N SER A 144 -4.67 -29.11 15.22
CA SER A 144 -3.30 -29.46 14.82
C SER A 144 -2.49 -28.26 14.30
N ASN A 145 -1.25 -28.16 14.76
CA ASN A 145 -0.26 -27.20 14.25
C ASN A 145 0.61 -27.77 13.12
N HIS A 146 0.30 -28.97 12.62
CA HIS A 146 0.97 -29.53 11.43
C HIS A 146 0.50 -28.80 10.17
N LYS A 147 1.43 -28.59 9.22
CA LYS A 147 1.15 -27.97 7.93
C LYS A 147 0.64 -29.04 6.96
N TYR A 148 -0.44 -28.71 6.26
CA TYR A 148 -1.00 -29.50 5.17
C TYR A 148 -1.13 -28.62 3.93
N ILE A 149 -1.33 -29.24 2.77
CA ILE A 149 -1.59 -28.58 1.48
C ILE A 149 -3.09 -28.29 1.37
N TRP A 150 -3.41 -27.05 1.01
CA TRP A 150 -4.77 -26.57 0.81
C TRP A 150 -4.92 -25.97 -0.59
N ILE A 151 -6.10 -26.06 -1.18
CA ILE A 151 -6.45 -25.49 -2.47
C ILE A 151 -7.44 -24.35 -2.21
N CYS A 152 -7.04 -23.11 -2.47
CA CYS A 152 -7.93 -21.98 -2.22
C CYS A 152 -9.10 -21.98 -3.20
N GLN A 153 -10.35 -21.91 -2.72
CA GLN A 153 -11.51 -21.89 -3.63
C GLN A 153 -11.58 -20.64 -4.51
N ASN A 154 -11.01 -19.51 -4.09
CA ASN A 154 -11.07 -18.25 -4.82
C ASN A 154 -10.03 -18.18 -5.94
N CYS A 155 -8.75 -18.38 -5.61
CA CYS A 155 -7.65 -18.24 -6.58
C CYS A 155 -7.13 -19.58 -7.14
N LYS A 156 -7.74 -20.70 -6.74
CA LYS A 156 -7.41 -22.09 -7.14
C LYS A 156 -5.95 -22.51 -6.92
N SER A 157 -5.18 -21.73 -6.17
CA SER A 157 -3.77 -22.00 -5.91
C SER A 157 -3.59 -22.93 -4.72
N GLU A 158 -2.59 -23.79 -4.84
CA GLU A 158 -2.13 -24.66 -3.77
C GLU A 158 -1.24 -23.89 -2.79
N TYR A 159 -1.50 -24.02 -1.49
CA TYR A 159 -0.71 -23.37 -0.44
C TYR A 159 -0.63 -24.23 0.82
N THR A 160 0.46 -24.09 1.56
CA THR A 160 0.66 -24.80 2.83
C THR A 160 0.17 -23.96 4.00
N ALA A 161 -0.68 -24.53 4.86
CA ALA A 161 -1.13 -23.89 6.09
C ALA A 161 -1.37 -24.93 7.19
N THR A 162 -1.32 -24.49 8.45
CA THR A 162 -1.66 -25.35 9.59
C THR A 162 -3.17 -25.40 9.82
N VAL A 163 -3.71 -26.54 10.25
CA VAL A 163 -5.15 -26.69 10.52
C VAL A 163 -5.67 -25.64 11.50
N ASN A 164 -4.95 -25.42 12.61
CA ASN A 164 -5.31 -24.41 13.61
C ASN A 164 -5.44 -22.98 13.02
N ASN A 165 -4.58 -22.60 12.06
CA ASN A 165 -4.67 -21.30 11.40
C ASN A 165 -5.90 -21.19 10.50
N ARG A 166 -6.27 -22.29 9.82
CA ARG A 166 -7.42 -22.34 8.92
C ARG A 166 -8.74 -22.28 9.69
N ILE A 167 -8.82 -22.98 10.82
CA ILE A 167 -9.99 -22.91 11.72
C ILE A 167 -10.22 -21.50 12.26
N ASN A 168 -9.15 -20.77 12.58
CA ASN A 168 -9.19 -19.38 13.05
C ASN A 168 -9.41 -18.36 11.93
N GLY A 169 -9.77 -18.78 10.72
CA GLY A 169 -10.13 -17.88 9.62
C GLY A 169 -8.95 -17.16 8.97
N ARG A 170 -7.71 -17.67 9.08
CA ARG A 170 -6.60 -17.10 8.31
C ARG A 170 -6.74 -17.45 6.83
N ASN A 171 -6.92 -16.41 6.03
CA ASN A 171 -7.13 -16.50 4.58
C ASN A 171 -5.89 -16.98 3.82
N CYS A 172 -6.13 -17.49 2.61
CA CYS A 172 -5.10 -17.89 1.65
C CYS A 172 -4.00 -16.81 1.50
N SER A 173 -2.73 -17.22 1.49
CA SER A 173 -1.58 -16.31 1.37
C SER A 173 -1.54 -15.53 0.05
N TYR A 174 -2.13 -16.09 -1.01
CA TYR A 174 -2.27 -15.42 -2.30
C TYR A 174 -3.42 -14.40 -2.25
N CYS A 175 -4.63 -14.81 -1.86
CA CYS A 175 -5.76 -13.87 -1.75
C CYS A 175 -5.50 -12.71 -0.76
N SER A 176 -4.70 -12.95 0.28
CA SER A 176 -4.30 -11.90 1.23
C SER A 176 -3.12 -11.03 0.76
N GLY A 177 -2.60 -11.27 -0.45
CA GLY A 177 -1.53 -10.48 -1.06
C GLY A 177 -0.13 -10.68 -0.45
N LYS A 178 0.05 -11.70 0.39
CA LYS A 178 1.34 -12.03 1.03
C LYS A 178 2.28 -12.80 0.11
N LYS A 179 1.72 -13.53 -0.85
CA LYS A 179 2.44 -14.22 -1.93
C LYS A 179 1.83 -13.81 -3.26
N VAL A 180 2.62 -13.89 -4.33
CA VAL A 180 2.18 -13.58 -5.68
C VAL A 180 1.84 -14.87 -6.42
N ASN A 181 0.75 -14.84 -7.19
CA ASN A 181 0.38 -15.83 -8.19
C ASN A 181 -0.18 -15.10 -9.42
N GLU A 182 -0.56 -15.87 -10.43
CA GLU A 182 -1.13 -15.34 -11.67
C GLU A 182 -2.40 -14.50 -11.39
N PHE A 183 -3.25 -14.94 -10.46
CA PHE A 183 -4.52 -14.28 -10.12
C PHE A 183 -4.36 -12.92 -9.43
N ASN A 184 -3.32 -12.72 -8.62
CA ASN A 184 -3.15 -11.52 -7.80
C ASN A 184 -1.96 -10.64 -8.19
N SER A 185 -1.27 -11.01 -9.27
CA SER A 185 -0.16 -10.24 -9.83
C SER A 185 -0.62 -8.84 -10.25
N LEU A 186 0.30 -7.89 -10.22
CA LEU A 186 0.08 -6.52 -10.67
C LEU A 186 -0.35 -6.51 -12.13
N TRP A 187 0.22 -7.40 -12.96
CA TRP A 187 -0.17 -7.55 -14.36
C TRP A 187 -1.64 -7.97 -14.52
N CYS A 188 -2.12 -8.89 -13.69
CA CYS A 188 -3.50 -9.38 -13.73
C CYS A 188 -4.50 -8.36 -13.18
N ILE A 189 -4.19 -7.71 -12.05
CA ILE A 189 -5.14 -6.80 -11.38
C ILE A 189 -5.07 -5.36 -11.94
N ASN A 190 -3.87 -4.87 -12.26
CA ASN A 190 -3.64 -3.49 -12.72
C ASN A 190 -2.69 -3.45 -13.92
N PRO A 191 -3.09 -4.00 -15.09
CA PRO A 191 -2.24 -4.04 -16.29
C PRO A 191 -1.79 -2.65 -16.74
N GLU A 192 -2.63 -1.62 -16.57
CA GLU A 192 -2.27 -0.24 -16.92
C GLU A 192 -1.11 0.31 -16.09
N VAL A 193 -1.03 -0.03 -14.80
CA VAL A 193 0.10 0.36 -13.94
C VAL A 193 1.34 -0.46 -14.30
N ALA A 194 1.14 -1.72 -14.62
CA ALA A 194 2.21 -2.63 -14.93
C ALA A 194 2.91 -2.26 -16.27
N LYS A 195 2.16 -1.78 -17.27
CA LYS A 195 2.70 -1.19 -18.51
C LYS A 195 3.59 0.05 -18.27
N LEU A 196 3.45 0.73 -17.12
CA LEU A 196 4.29 1.86 -16.75
C LEU A 196 5.63 1.45 -16.16
N LEU A 197 5.84 0.16 -15.86
CA LEU A 197 7.13 -0.33 -15.41
C LEU A 197 8.17 -0.17 -16.52
N THR A 198 9.42 0.09 -16.14
CA THR A 198 10.51 0.10 -17.12
C THR A 198 10.69 -1.26 -17.76
N ASN A 199 10.49 -2.34 -17.00
CA ASN A 199 10.32 -3.70 -17.50
C ASN A 199 8.89 -4.20 -17.17
N PRO A 200 7.96 -4.21 -18.14
CA PRO A 200 6.57 -4.63 -17.92
C PRO A 200 6.41 -6.04 -17.35
N ASP A 201 7.27 -7.00 -17.75
CA ASP A 201 7.16 -8.41 -17.34
C ASP A 201 7.35 -8.59 -15.83
N GLU A 202 8.05 -7.67 -15.15
CA GLU A 202 8.16 -7.66 -13.70
C GLU A 202 6.82 -7.50 -12.98
N GLY A 203 5.77 -7.05 -13.68
CA GLY A 203 4.42 -6.98 -13.13
C GLY A 203 3.84 -8.32 -12.70
N HIS A 204 4.40 -9.45 -13.16
CA HIS A 204 4.04 -10.79 -12.69
C HIS A 204 4.65 -11.15 -11.34
N LEU A 205 5.67 -10.41 -10.89
CA LEU A 205 6.44 -10.72 -9.68
C LEU A 205 5.92 -10.03 -8.42
N TYR A 206 4.98 -9.10 -8.56
CA TYR A 206 4.50 -8.26 -7.46
C TYR A 206 2.98 -8.22 -7.42
N THR A 207 2.40 -8.02 -6.22
CA THR A 207 0.98 -7.69 -6.08
C THR A 207 0.76 -6.18 -6.15
N SER A 208 -0.47 -5.74 -6.42
CA SER A 208 -0.86 -4.32 -6.41
C SER A 208 -0.64 -3.64 -5.05
N GLY A 209 -0.68 -4.40 -3.96
CA GLY A 209 -0.44 -3.91 -2.60
C GLY A 209 1.03 -3.87 -2.19
N SER A 210 1.96 -4.24 -3.09
CA SER A 210 3.37 -4.39 -2.75
C SER A 210 4.02 -3.07 -2.30
N GLY A 211 4.84 -3.18 -1.25
CA GLY A 211 5.66 -2.08 -0.72
C GLY A 211 6.99 -1.90 -1.47
N GLU A 212 7.26 -2.70 -2.50
CA GLU A 212 8.52 -2.69 -3.23
C GLU A 212 8.72 -1.41 -4.06
N LYS A 213 9.99 -0.98 -4.15
CA LYS A 213 10.43 0.22 -4.88
C LYS A 213 11.13 -0.14 -6.19
N ILE A 214 10.40 0.04 -7.28
CA ILE A 214 10.75 -0.38 -8.66
C ILE A 214 10.78 0.85 -9.59
N LEU A 215 11.44 0.71 -10.74
CA LEU A 215 11.54 1.73 -11.78
C LEU A 215 10.28 1.78 -12.64
N PHE A 216 9.74 2.99 -12.80
CA PHE A 216 8.63 3.31 -13.68
C PHE A 216 9.08 4.28 -14.75
N THR A 217 8.56 4.13 -15.98
CA THR A 217 8.77 5.03 -17.10
C THR A 217 7.54 5.92 -17.25
N CYS A 218 7.73 7.24 -17.18
CA CYS A 218 6.65 8.20 -17.40
C CYS A 218 6.13 8.10 -18.84
N PRO A 219 4.82 7.94 -19.08
CA PRO A 219 4.30 7.79 -20.44
C PRO A 219 4.44 9.08 -21.26
N THR A 220 4.39 10.24 -20.60
CA THR A 220 4.45 11.58 -21.21
C THR A 220 5.86 12.01 -21.58
N CYS A 221 6.79 12.02 -20.63
CA CYS A 221 8.15 12.55 -20.84
C CYS A 221 9.24 11.48 -20.90
N LYS A 222 8.87 10.19 -20.83
CA LYS A 222 9.78 9.02 -20.84
C LYS A 222 10.83 8.99 -19.71
N ASN A 223 10.78 9.91 -18.76
CA ASN A 223 11.66 9.91 -17.61
C ASN A 223 11.44 8.66 -16.75
N VAL A 224 12.54 8.00 -16.39
CA VAL A 224 12.53 6.85 -15.48
C VAL A 224 12.66 7.33 -14.04
N GLY A 225 11.83 6.79 -13.14
CA GLY A 225 11.86 7.14 -11.73
C GLY A 225 11.52 5.96 -10.82
N ARG A 226 12.21 5.88 -9.67
CA ARG A 226 11.96 4.83 -8.68
C ARG A 226 10.78 5.18 -7.79
N LYS A 227 9.73 4.36 -7.78
CA LYS A 227 8.50 4.57 -7.01
C LYS A 227 8.01 3.27 -6.38
N THR A 228 7.16 3.39 -5.36
CA THR A 228 6.56 2.23 -4.69
C THR A 228 5.27 1.80 -5.40
N ILE A 229 5.12 0.49 -5.67
CA ILE A 229 3.96 -0.06 -6.40
C ILE A 229 2.63 0.36 -5.79
N LYS A 230 2.40 0.08 -4.50
CA LYS A 230 1.13 0.44 -3.82
C LYS A 230 0.77 1.92 -3.93
N THR A 231 1.79 2.79 -3.97
CA THR A 231 1.57 4.24 -4.09
C THR A 231 1.13 4.60 -5.50
N VAL A 232 1.77 4.02 -6.52
CA VAL A 232 1.41 4.26 -7.93
C VAL A 232 0.02 3.69 -8.24
N VAL A 233 -0.33 2.52 -7.71
CA VAL A 233 -1.68 1.95 -7.88
C VAL A 233 -2.74 2.85 -7.24
N LYS A 234 -2.47 3.37 -6.03
CA LYS A 234 -3.46 4.17 -5.28
C LYS A 234 -3.63 5.60 -5.81
N VAL A 235 -2.53 6.26 -6.18
CA VAL A 235 -2.49 7.71 -6.46
C VAL A 235 -2.18 8.01 -7.93
N GLY A 236 -1.64 7.05 -8.68
CA GLY A 236 -1.10 7.26 -10.02
C GLY A 236 0.40 7.57 -10.04
N LEU A 237 1.00 7.57 -11.23
CA LEU A 237 2.43 7.80 -11.41
C LEU A 237 2.74 9.31 -11.40
N GLY A 238 3.17 9.82 -10.25
CA GLY A 238 3.69 11.18 -10.11
C GLY A 238 5.09 11.33 -10.70
N CYS A 239 5.22 12.04 -11.83
CA CYS A 239 6.50 12.31 -12.49
C CYS A 239 7.18 13.58 -11.93
N THR A 240 8.46 13.49 -11.60
CA THR A 240 9.26 14.62 -11.10
C THR A 240 9.71 15.61 -12.18
N LYS A 241 9.52 15.27 -13.47
CA LYS A 241 9.88 16.15 -14.61
C LYS A 241 8.69 16.82 -15.30
N CYS A 242 7.51 16.20 -15.28
CA CYS A 242 6.33 16.72 -15.99
C CYS A 242 5.03 16.68 -15.18
N GLY A 243 5.07 16.23 -13.93
CA GLY A 243 3.89 16.10 -13.08
C GLY A 243 3.27 17.45 -12.70
N ASP A 244 2.03 17.44 -12.26
CA ASP A 244 1.26 18.66 -11.93
C ASP A 244 1.72 19.38 -10.66
N GLY A 245 2.58 18.75 -9.86
CA GLY A 245 3.24 19.40 -8.73
C GLY A 245 4.37 20.36 -9.11
N LEU A 246 4.71 20.46 -10.39
CA LEU A 246 5.69 21.41 -10.92
C LEU A 246 4.99 22.63 -11.50
N SER A 247 5.54 23.81 -11.23
CA SER A 247 5.05 25.06 -11.80
C SER A 247 5.29 25.09 -13.32
N TYR A 248 4.50 25.91 -14.04
CA TYR A 248 4.73 26.13 -15.48
C TYR A 248 6.18 26.57 -15.78
N PRO A 249 6.77 27.53 -15.04
CA PRO A 249 8.18 27.90 -15.18
C PRO A 249 9.16 26.73 -14.95
N GLU A 250 8.95 25.92 -13.91
CA GLU A 250 9.81 24.76 -13.65
C GLU A 250 9.80 23.78 -14.83
N LYS A 251 8.62 23.42 -15.35
CA LYS A 251 8.51 22.53 -16.52
C LYS A 251 9.17 23.13 -17.77
N PHE A 252 9.07 24.44 -17.94
CA PHE A 252 9.68 25.16 -19.06
C PHE A 252 11.21 25.07 -19.01
N VAL A 253 11.81 25.32 -17.84
CA VAL A 253 13.27 25.21 -17.63
C VAL A 253 13.75 23.76 -17.72
N ILE A 254 12.97 22.79 -17.26
CA ILE A 254 13.28 21.35 -17.43
C ILE A 254 13.46 21.02 -18.91
N GLN A 255 12.52 21.44 -19.75
CA GLN A 255 12.58 21.14 -21.18
C GLN A 255 13.71 21.91 -21.87
N LEU A 256 14.00 23.14 -21.43
CA LEU A 256 15.15 23.91 -21.89
C LEU A 256 16.46 23.15 -21.65
N LEU A 257 16.70 22.70 -20.41
CA LEU A 257 17.93 21.99 -20.04
C LEU A 257 18.04 20.62 -20.74
N ASN A 258 16.91 19.94 -20.97
CA ASN A 258 16.89 18.70 -21.73
C ASN A 258 17.30 18.91 -23.20
N GLN A 259 16.83 19.99 -23.86
CA GLN A 259 17.23 20.32 -25.24
C GLN A 259 18.72 20.63 -25.36
N LEU A 260 19.30 21.22 -24.31
CA LEU A 260 20.73 21.49 -24.22
C LEU A 260 21.55 20.25 -23.84
N HIS A 261 20.90 19.11 -23.55
CA HIS A 261 21.54 17.90 -23.03
C HIS A 261 22.37 18.13 -21.76
N ILE A 262 21.94 19.05 -20.90
CA ILE A 262 22.60 19.36 -19.64
C ILE A 262 22.07 18.44 -18.54
N GLU A 263 22.98 17.87 -17.76
CA GLU A 263 22.61 17.14 -16.54
C GLU A 263 22.29 18.12 -15.40
N PHE A 264 21.14 17.92 -14.75
CA PHE A 264 20.68 18.78 -13.66
C PHE A 264 19.87 18.00 -12.63
N GLU A 265 19.84 18.54 -11.41
CA GLU A 265 19.00 18.08 -10.30
C GLU A 265 17.87 19.08 -10.04
N SER A 266 16.62 18.67 -10.25
CA SER A 266 15.44 19.48 -9.91
C SER A 266 15.10 19.37 -8.43
N GLN A 267 14.59 20.44 -7.82
CA GLN A 267 14.13 20.45 -6.43
C GLN A 267 15.22 20.03 -5.43
N LYS A 268 16.48 20.41 -5.70
CA LYS A 268 17.66 20.03 -4.94
C LYS A 268 17.60 20.56 -3.51
N ARG A 269 17.97 19.71 -2.55
CA ARG A 269 18.28 20.10 -1.16
C ARG A 269 19.73 19.75 -0.91
N PHE A 270 20.49 20.72 -0.42
CA PHE A 270 21.87 20.48 0.01
C PHE A 270 21.91 20.26 1.53
N ASP A 271 22.91 19.54 2.02
CA ASP A 271 23.06 19.28 3.45
C ASP A 271 23.20 20.59 4.24
N TRP A 272 23.93 21.56 3.68
CA TRP A 272 24.13 22.90 4.24
C TRP A 272 22.92 23.84 4.10
N SER A 273 21.87 23.42 3.37
CA SER A 273 20.73 24.30 3.07
C SER A 273 19.66 24.33 4.14
N PHE A 274 19.84 23.65 5.29
CA PHE A 274 18.84 23.57 6.36
C PHE A 274 17.45 23.17 5.83
N ASN A 275 17.43 22.17 4.95
CA ASN A 275 16.22 21.65 4.32
C ASN A 275 15.51 22.63 3.35
N LYS A 276 16.16 23.74 2.96
CA LYS A 276 15.70 24.64 1.89
C LYS A 276 15.86 23.96 0.54
N ARG A 277 14.87 24.14 -0.33
CA ARG A 277 14.81 23.55 -1.66
C ARG A 277 15.18 24.59 -2.70
N TYR A 278 16.03 24.22 -3.64
CA TYR A 278 16.37 25.01 -4.82
C TYR A 278 15.73 24.40 -6.06
N ASP A 279 15.24 25.22 -7.00
CA ASP A 279 14.47 24.72 -8.15
C ASP A 279 15.32 23.85 -9.07
N PHE A 280 16.52 24.31 -9.42
CA PHE A 280 17.47 23.53 -10.22
C PHE A 280 18.91 23.73 -9.74
N TYR A 281 19.68 22.63 -9.75
CA TYR A 281 21.13 22.65 -9.62
C TYR A 281 21.79 21.98 -10.82
N ILE A 282 22.77 22.65 -11.42
CA ILE A 282 23.55 22.19 -12.56
C ILE A 282 24.99 21.97 -12.08
N PRO A 283 25.40 20.71 -11.79
CA PRO A 283 26.70 20.42 -11.21
C PRO A 283 27.87 20.90 -12.09
N GLN A 284 27.77 20.69 -13.40
CA GLN A 284 28.85 20.98 -14.37
C GLN A 284 29.27 22.46 -14.39
N LYS A 285 28.31 23.37 -14.19
CA LYS A 285 28.57 24.82 -14.12
C LYS A 285 28.59 25.35 -12.69
N ASN A 286 28.36 24.48 -11.70
CA ASN A 286 28.13 24.85 -10.31
C ASN A 286 27.13 26.01 -10.18
N CYS A 287 25.98 25.84 -10.85
CA CYS A 287 24.97 26.87 -11.04
C CYS A 287 23.65 26.44 -10.40
N ILE A 288 23.03 27.36 -9.66
CA ILE A 288 21.65 27.23 -9.16
C ILE A 288 20.75 28.14 -9.98
N ILE A 289 19.57 27.65 -10.34
CA ILE A 289 18.51 28.42 -11.00
C ILE A 289 17.26 28.38 -10.12
N GLU A 290 16.68 29.54 -9.85
CA GLU A 290 15.40 29.74 -9.18
C GLU A 290 14.39 30.38 -10.13
N THR A 291 13.16 29.88 -10.13
CA THR A 291 12.07 30.38 -10.97
C THR A 291 11.03 31.08 -10.09
N HIS A 292 11.11 32.40 -9.99
CA HIS A 292 10.25 33.18 -9.10
C HIS A 292 8.91 33.48 -9.77
N GLY A 293 7.81 32.99 -9.19
CA GLY A 293 6.46 33.32 -9.62
C GLY A 293 5.97 34.68 -9.11
N ILE A 294 4.70 35.03 -9.42
CA ILE A 294 4.08 36.32 -9.04
C ILE A 294 4.05 36.60 -7.53
N GLN A 295 4.14 35.54 -6.71
CA GLN A 295 4.16 35.59 -5.25
C GLN A 295 5.34 36.40 -4.72
N HIS A 296 6.49 36.37 -5.40
CA HIS A 296 7.70 37.11 -5.01
C HIS A 296 7.64 38.62 -5.31
N TYR A 297 6.66 39.08 -6.11
CA TYR A 297 6.64 40.43 -6.67
C TYR A 297 5.42 41.26 -6.26
N SER A 298 4.38 40.64 -5.69
CA SER A 298 3.14 41.36 -5.38
C SER A 298 2.44 40.80 -4.15
N ASN A 299 1.88 41.71 -3.35
CA ASN A 299 1.07 41.42 -2.16
C ASN A 299 -0.31 40.86 -2.57
N HIS A 300 -0.34 39.67 -3.18
CA HIS A 300 -1.57 39.04 -3.60
C HIS A 300 -2.29 38.44 -2.39
N ALA A 301 -3.25 39.20 -1.83
CA ALA A 301 -3.98 38.89 -0.61
C ALA A 301 -4.59 37.47 -0.54
N THR A 302 -4.87 36.85 -1.69
CA THR A 302 -5.44 35.51 -1.80
C THR A 302 -4.44 34.40 -1.45
N PHE A 303 -3.15 34.55 -1.83
CA PHE A 303 -2.13 33.53 -1.59
C PHE A 303 -1.49 33.64 -0.19
N HIS A 304 -1.32 34.86 0.33
CA HIS A 304 -0.80 35.09 1.68
C HIS A 304 -1.78 34.63 2.78
N LYS A 305 -3.10 34.76 2.56
CA LYS A 305 -4.13 34.23 3.50
C LYS A 305 -4.16 32.70 3.59
N LEU A 306 -3.80 31.99 2.52
CA LEU A 306 -3.81 30.52 2.47
C LEU A 306 -2.48 29.91 2.95
N SER A 307 -1.35 30.58 2.72
CA SER A 307 -0.01 30.08 3.08
C SER A 307 0.49 30.59 4.44
N GLY A 308 -0.08 31.68 4.96
CA GLY A 308 0.32 32.30 6.22
C GLY A 308 1.65 33.06 6.18
N LYS A 309 2.29 33.18 5.00
CA LYS A 309 3.56 33.91 4.82
C LYS A 309 3.30 35.30 4.27
N THR A 310 4.09 36.29 4.67
CA THR A 310 4.06 37.64 4.09
C THR A 310 5.01 37.74 2.89
N LEU A 311 4.87 38.80 2.08
CA LEU A 311 5.81 39.11 0.99
C LEU A 311 7.24 39.34 1.53
N GLU A 312 7.36 39.97 2.71
CA GLU A 312 8.65 40.20 3.38
C GLU A 312 9.31 38.87 3.79
N ASP A 313 8.54 37.90 4.30
CA ASP A 313 9.06 36.57 4.63
C ASP A 313 9.60 35.82 3.41
N GLU A 314 8.96 35.99 2.25
CA GLU A 314 9.41 35.37 1.00
C GLU A 314 10.70 36.01 0.49
N GLN A 315 10.80 37.34 0.52
CA GLN A 315 12.00 38.07 0.14
C GLN A 315 13.20 37.75 1.05
N LEU A 316 12.99 37.73 2.37
CA LEU A 316 14.01 37.34 3.36
C LEU A 316 14.47 35.90 3.13
N ASN A 317 13.55 35.00 2.78
CA ASN A 317 13.88 33.62 2.49
C ASN A 317 14.69 33.46 1.20
N ASP A 318 14.39 34.24 0.16
CA ASP A 318 15.15 34.22 -1.09
C ASP A 318 16.57 34.76 -0.91
N GLU A 319 16.70 35.85 -0.14
CA GLU A 319 18.00 36.42 0.21
C GLU A 319 18.84 35.43 1.02
N LEU A 320 18.25 34.81 2.04
CA LEU A 320 18.91 33.76 2.82
C LEU A 320 19.37 32.59 1.95
N LYS A 321 18.55 32.13 0.99
CA LYS A 321 18.92 31.06 0.06
C LYS A 321 20.13 31.46 -0.79
N LYS A 322 20.12 32.68 -1.33
CA LYS A 322 21.24 33.22 -2.12
C LYS A 322 22.52 33.32 -1.30
N GLU A 323 22.44 33.84 -0.08
CA GLU A 323 23.60 33.91 0.82
C GLU A 323 24.15 32.53 1.18
N LEU A 324 23.29 31.56 1.49
CA LEU A 324 23.69 30.19 1.80
C LEU A 324 24.41 29.55 0.61
N ALA A 325 23.88 29.74 -0.60
CA ALA A 325 24.53 29.26 -1.82
C ALA A 325 25.92 29.87 -2.01
N ASN A 326 26.05 31.20 -1.86
CA ASN A 326 27.32 31.90 -2.00
C ASN A 326 28.35 31.47 -0.95
N ARG A 327 27.95 31.38 0.32
CA ARG A 327 28.82 30.95 1.43
C ARG A 327 29.34 29.52 1.27
N ASN A 328 28.57 28.67 0.60
CA ASN A 328 28.95 27.27 0.33
C ASN A 328 29.56 27.07 -1.06
N GLY A 329 30.03 28.14 -1.71
CA GLY A 329 30.87 28.07 -2.91
C GLY A 329 30.11 27.78 -4.21
N ILE A 330 28.81 28.06 -4.29
CA ILE A 330 28.07 28.05 -5.56
C ILE A 330 28.56 29.22 -6.42
N LYS A 331 28.97 28.95 -7.66
CA LYS A 331 29.58 29.96 -8.56
C LYS A 331 28.55 30.90 -9.18
N HIS A 332 27.41 30.34 -9.58
CA HIS A 332 26.36 31.09 -10.25
C HIS A 332 25.03 30.85 -9.55
N TYR A 333 24.39 31.92 -9.09
CA TYR A 333 23.03 31.88 -8.54
C TYR A 333 22.14 32.77 -9.40
N VAL A 334 21.27 32.15 -10.20
CA VAL A 334 20.44 32.86 -11.17
C VAL A 334 18.98 32.79 -10.75
N THR A 335 18.35 33.96 -10.62
CA THR A 335 16.91 34.10 -10.40
C THR A 335 16.23 34.54 -11.69
N ILE A 336 15.26 33.78 -12.17
CA ILE A 336 14.47 34.10 -13.37
C ILE A 336 13.11 34.62 -12.93
N ASP A 337 12.76 35.83 -13.34
CA ASP A 337 11.40 36.36 -13.18
C ASP A 337 10.43 35.58 -14.07
N CYS A 338 9.52 34.86 -13.42
CA CYS A 338 8.46 34.09 -14.05
C CYS A 338 7.07 34.52 -13.54
N SER A 339 6.94 35.79 -13.14
CA SER A 339 5.69 36.39 -12.65
C SER A 339 4.53 36.23 -13.63
N LYS A 340 4.81 36.20 -14.93
CA LYS A 340 3.86 35.84 -15.98
C LYS A 340 4.17 34.46 -16.52
N SER A 341 3.19 33.55 -16.45
CA SER A 341 3.26 32.23 -17.09
C SER A 341 3.02 32.33 -18.60
N ASP A 342 3.87 33.10 -19.28
CA ASP A 342 3.85 33.37 -20.71
C ASP A 342 5.19 33.00 -21.34
N MET A 343 5.15 32.37 -22.51
CA MET A 343 6.35 31.87 -23.19
C MET A 343 7.31 33.00 -23.56
N ASP A 344 6.81 34.06 -24.18
CA ASP A 344 7.65 35.15 -24.68
C ASP A 344 8.29 35.92 -23.52
N PHE A 345 7.54 36.09 -22.42
CA PHE A 345 8.03 36.72 -21.20
C PHE A 345 9.17 35.91 -20.56
N ILE A 346 8.96 34.61 -20.32
CA ILE A 346 9.98 33.75 -19.69
C ILE A 346 11.19 33.61 -20.61
N ARG A 347 10.99 33.42 -21.93
CA ARG A 347 12.08 33.38 -22.91
C ARG A 347 12.97 34.61 -22.79
N LYS A 348 12.37 35.81 -22.77
CA LYS A 348 13.11 37.07 -22.68
C LYS A 348 13.95 37.13 -21.39
N ASN A 349 13.34 36.82 -20.25
CA ASN A 349 14.05 36.86 -18.96
C ASN A 349 15.17 35.83 -18.86
N ILE A 350 15.03 34.66 -19.49
CA ILE A 350 16.10 33.66 -19.58
C ILE A 350 17.23 34.16 -20.49
N ALA A 351 16.89 34.69 -21.67
CA ALA A 351 17.87 35.19 -22.64
C ALA A 351 18.66 36.41 -22.13
N ASP A 352 18.02 37.28 -21.35
CA ASP A 352 18.64 38.47 -20.74
C ASP A 352 19.47 38.10 -19.48
N SER A 353 19.42 36.83 -19.03
CA SER A 353 20.18 36.35 -17.87
C SER A 353 21.54 35.78 -18.24
N VAL A 354 22.39 35.58 -17.23
CA VAL A 354 23.70 34.91 -17.35
C VAL A 354 23.61 33.50 -17.95
N LEU A 355 22.41 32.89 -17.99
CA LEU A 355 22.20 31.58 -18.61
C LEU A 355 22.49 31.59 -20.11
N ASN A 356 22.25 32.71 -20.79
CA ASN A 356 22.55 32.80 -22.22
C ASN A 356 24.05 32.68 -22.49
N ASP A 357 24.87 33.36 -21.68
CA ASP A 357 26.33 33.29 -21.77
C ASP A 357 26.87 31.93 -21.33
N LEU A 358 26.25 31.31 -20.32
CA LEU A 358 26.70 30.02 -19.76
C LEU A 358 26.43 28.82 -20.67
N PHE A 359 25.32 28.86 -21.43
CA PHE A 359 24.79 27.69 -22.13
C PHE A 359 24.59 27.88 -23.63
N GLY A 360 24.57 29.12 -24.15
CA GLY A 360 24.38 29.41 -25.56
C GLY A 360 22.98 28.99 -26.05
N LEU A 361 21.99 29.86 -25.90
CA LEU A 361 20.57 29.51 -26.09
C LEU A 361 20.07 29.66 -27.53
N SER A 362 20.96 29.85 -28.51
CA SER A 362 20.59 30.18 -29.90
C SER A 362 19.88 29.04 -30.64
N GLN A 363 20.07 27.79 -30.21
CA GLN A 363 19.52 26.59 -30.85
C GLN A 363 18.25 26.05 -30.15
N ILE A 364 17.70 26.80 -29.19
CA ILE A 364 16.55 26.33 -28.40
C ILE A 364 15.23 26.53 -29.14
N ASP A 365 14.44 25.47 -29.20
CA ASP A 365 13.04 25.56 -29.58
C ASP A 365 12.17 25.88 -28.36
N TRP A 366 11.81 27.16 -28.23
CA TRP A 366 10.98 27.69 -27.15
C TRP A 366 9.53 27.19 -27.22
N LYS A 367 9.04 26.80 -28.41
CA LYS A 367 7.70 26.25 -28.58
C LYS A 367 7.62 24.86 -27.96
N ILE A 368 8.65 24.03 -28.14
CA ILE A 368 8.73 22.72 -27.46
C ILE A 368 8.74 22.88 -25.93
N CYS A 369 9.47 23.85 -25.39
CA CYS A 369 9.44 24.16 -23.96
C CYS A 369 8.04 24.53 -23.46
N HIS A 370 7.36 25.38 -24.23
CA HIS A 370 6.01 25.83 -23.93
C HIS A 370 4.98 24.69 -23.96
N GLU A 371 5.02 23.85 -25.01
CA GLU A 371 4.14 22.68 -25.16
C GLU A 371 4.35 21.67 -24.03
N PHE A 372 5.61 21.40 -23.66
CA PHE A 372 5.94 20.51 -22.54
C PHE A 372 5.38 21.01 -21.20
N ALA A 373 5.47 22.32 -20.95
CA ALA A 373 5.01 22.93 -19.71
C ALA A 373 3.48 22.87 -19.52
N TYR A 374 2.71 22.81 -20.62
CA TYR A 374 1.26 22.70 -20.61
C TYR A 374 0.72 21.25 -20.73
N ASN A 375 1.59 20.27 -21.02
CA ASN A 375 1.23 18.99 -21.63
C ASN A 375 0.28 18.10 -20.81
N SER A 376 0.26 18.13 -19.48
CA SER A 376 -0.58 17.20 -18.70
C SER A 376 -2.07 17.57 -18.76
N LEU A 377 -2.42 18.77 -18.31
CA LEU A 377 -3.82 19.19 -18.18
C LEU A 377 -4.37 19.87 -19.43
N VAL A 378 -3.57 20.65 -20.16
CA VAL A 378 -4.07 21.32 -21.37
C VAL A 378 -4.35 20.31 -22.45
N LYS A 379 -3.45 19.37 -22.67
CA LYS A 379 -3.64 18.32 -23.68
C LYS A 379 -4.85 17.46 -23.34
N THR A 380 -4.96 16.99 -22.09
CA THR A 380 -6.14 16.25 -21.62
C THR A 380 -7.44 17.05 -21.83
N VAL A 381 -7.44 18.35 -21.54
CA VAL A 381 -8.60 19.21 -21.78
C VAL A 381 -8.91 19.37 -23.26
N CYS A 382 -7.89 19.53 -24.12
CA CYS A 382 -8.07 19.66 -25.57
C CYS A 382 -8.57 18.35 -26.18
N ASP A 383 -8.00 17.22 -25.76
CA ASP A 383 -8.42 15.89 -26.19
C ASP A 383 -9.86 15.64 -25.77
N LEU A 384 -10.23 15.91 -24.50
CA LEU A 384 -11.62 15.83 -24.03
C LEU A 384 -12.54 16.79 -24.82
N TRP A 385 -12.09 18.00 -25.13
CA TRP A 385 -12.88 18.96 -25.90
C TRP A 385 -13.15 18.51 -27.33
N ASN A 386 -12.15 17.91 -27.99
CA ASN A 386 -12.27 17.43 -29.38
C ASN A 386 -13.02 16.09 -29.47
N THR A 387 -12.76 15.17 -28.54
CA THR A 387 -13.31 13.80 -28.58
C THR A 387 -14.70 13.69 -27.96
N THR A 388 -15.09 14.64 -27.12
CA THR A 388 -16.39 14.63 -26.44
C THR A 388 -17.18 15.90 -26.72
N GLU A 389 -18.52 15.81 -26.70
CA GLU A 389 -19.41 16.99 -26.75
C GLU A 389 -19.61 17.66 -25.37
N LEU A 390 -18.70 17.40 -24.41
CA LEU A 390 -18.82 17.94 -23.06
C LEU A 390 -18.66 19.47 -23.06
N THR A 391 -19.35 20.11 -22.12
CA THR A 391 -19.20 21.55 -21.87
C THR A 391 -17.95 21.83 -21.04
N THR A 392 -17.45 23.07 -21.08
CA THR A 392 -16.33 23.51 -20.23
C THR A 392 -16.60 23.30 -18.73
N VAL A 393 -17.87 23.35 -18.31
CA VAL A 393 -18.29 23.08 -16.93
C VAL A 393 -18.16 21.59 -16.61
N SER A 394 -18.63 20.72 -17.51
CA SER A 394 -18.58 19.27 -17.33
C SER A 394 -17.14 18.76 -17.31
N ILE A 395 -16.30 19.26 -18.22
CA ILE A 395 -14.86 18.97 -18.25
C ILE A 395 -14.21 19.44 -16.94
N GLY A 396 -14.52 20.67 -16.51
CA GLY A 396 -14.03 21.22 -15.24
C GLY A 396 -14.39 20.35 -14.05
N LYS A 397 -15.66 19.90 -13.94
CA LYS A 397 -16.08 18.97 -12.88
C LYS A 397 -15.33 17.64 -12.93
N SER A 398 -15.12 17.05 -14.12
CA SER A 398 -14.41 15.78 -14.26
C SER A 398 -12.95 15.86 -13.82
N LEU A 399 -12.31 17.02 -14.02
CA LEU A 399 -10.89 17.26 -13.72
C LEU A 399 -10.67 17.99 -12.38
N GLY A 400 -11.74 18.34 -11.66
CA GLY A 400 -11.65 19.15 -10.43
C GLY A 400 -11.15 20.58 -10.66
N LEU A 401 -11.34 21.14 -11.85
CA LEU A 401 -10.87 22.46 -12.24
C LEU A 401 -12.03 23.44 -12.47
N HIS A 402 -11.80 24.71 -12.15
CA HIS A 402 -12.78 25.76 -12.44
C HIS A 402 -12.93 25.99 -13.95
N GLN A 403 -14.14 26.29 -14.41
CA GLN A 403 -14.48 26.47 -15.82
C GLN A 403 -13.58 27.50 -16.53
N THR A 404 -13.20 28.59 -15.84
CA THR A 404 -12.31 29.61 -16.40
C THR A 404 -10.91 29.07 -16.71
N THR A 405 -10.43 28.12 -15.92
CA THR A 405 -9.14 27.43 -16.15
C THR A 405 -9.23 26.53 -17.37
N ILE A 406 -10.33 25.78 -17.52
CA ILE A 406 -10.61 24.97 -18.71
C ILE A 406 -10.66 25.83 -19.96
N LEU A 407 -11.37 26.96 -19.91
CA LEU A 407 -11.47 27.89 -21.03
C LEU A 407 -10.10 28.48 -21.40
N ARG A 408 -9.27 28.83 -20.41
CA ARG A 408 -7.89 29.26 -20.64
C ARG A 408 -7.07 28.18 -21.33
N TYR A 409 -7.20 26.93 -20.90
CA TYR A 409 -6.51 25.78 -21.50
C TYR A 409 -6.96 25.52 -22.93
N ILE A 410 -8.25 25.57 -23.23
CA ILE A 410 -8.77 25.43 -24.59
C ILE A 410 -8.23 26.56 -25.49
N LYS A 411 -8.31 27.81 -25.05
CA LYS A 411 -7.73 28.96 -25.80
C LYS A 411 -6.24 28.79 -26.06
N GLN A 412 -5.50 28.21 -25.11
CA GLN A 412 -4.09 27.89 -25.29
C GLN A 412 -3.90 26.74 -26.30
N GLY A 413 -4.75 25.72 -26.23
CA GLY A 413 -4.80 24.61 -27.18
C GLY A 413 -5.03 25.07 -28.62
N VAL A 414 -5.91 26.05 -28.85
CA VAL A 414 -6.11 26.66 -30.17
C VAL A 414 -4.83 27.33 -30.68
N LYS A 415 -4.15 28.12 -29.84
CA LYS A 415 -2.87 28.74 -30.22
C LYS A 415 -1.80 27.71 -30.60
N LEU A 416 -1.85 26.55 -29.96
CA LEU A 416 -0.94 25.42 -30.20
C LEU A 416 -1.40 24.49 -31.35
N GLY A 417 -2.61 24.69 -31.90
CA GLY A 417 -3.20 23.83 -32.92
C GLY A 417 -3.68 22.47 -32.41
N TRP A 418 -3.94 22.33 -31.10
CA TRP A 418 -4.38 21.08 -30.47
C TRP A 418 -5.90 20.91 -30.45
N CYS A 419 -6.67 21.98 -30.60
CA CYS A 419 -8.12 21.93 -30.64
C CYS A 419 -8.71 23.11 -31.40
N GLU A 420 -9.97 22.94 -31.83
CA GLU A 420 -10.76 24.01 -32.42
C GLU A 420 -11.74 24.57 -31.39
N TYR A 421 -11.78 25.90 -31.27
CA TYR A 421 -12.70 26.59 -30.38
C TYR A 421 -13.08 27.96 -30.94
N ASP A 422 -14.37 28.17 -31.13
CA ASP A 422 -14.99 29.49 -31.26
C ASP A 422 -15.65 29.92 -29.94
N SER A 423 -15.67 31.23 -29.71
CA SER A 423 -16.36 31.93 -28.64
C SER A 423 -17.82 31.48 -28.43
N THR A 424 -18.49 30.99 -29.47
CA THR A 424 -19.89 30.52 -29.41
C THR A 424 -20.03 29.02 -29.10
N ASP A 425 -18.96 28.22 -29.16
CA ASP A 425 -19.06 26.75 -29.08
C ASP A 425 -19.46 26.24 -27.69
N SER A 426 -19.01 26.93 -26.64
CA SER A 426 -19.47 26.66 -25.28
C SER A 426 -21.00 26.84 -25.16
N TYR A 427 -21.54 27.86 -25.82
CA TYR A 427 -22.97 28.14 -25.84
C TYR A 427 -23.73 27.11 -26.70
N LYS A 428 -23.20 26.74 -27.87
CA LYS A 428 -23.77 25.69 -28.73
C LYS A 428 -23.89 24.35 -28.00
N ARG A 429 -22.85 23.92 -27.28
CA ARG A 429 -22.87 22.66 -26.50
C ARG A 429 -23.86 22.69 -25.34
N ILE A 430 -24.03 23.84 -24.68
CA ILE A 430 -25.07 24.04 -23.64
C ILE A 430 -26.47 24.00 -24.23
N TYR A 431 -26.67 24.58 -25.42
CA TYR A 431 -27.97 24.58 -26.10
C TYR A 431 -28.35 23.18 -26.59
N LYS A 432 -27.38 22.43 -27.12
CA LYS A 432 -27.55 21.03 -27.56
C LYS A 432 -27.89 20.10 -26.39
N THR A 433 -27.24 20.29 -25.23
CA THR A 433 -27.55 19.51 -24.01
C THR A 433 -28.89 19.88 -23.38
N LYS A 434 -29.33 21.15 -23.46
CA LYS A 434 -30.70 21.55 -23.09
C LYS A 434 -31.77 21.03 -24.04
N SER A 435 -31.48 20.94 -25.35
CA SER A 435 -32.41 20.44 -26.36
C SER A 435 -32.81 18.96 -26.14
N VAL A 436 -31.90 18.14 -25.59
CA VAL A 436 -32.17 16.72 -25.27
C VAL A 436 -33.18 16.57 -24.12
N TRP A 437 -33.20 17.49 -23.15
CA TRP A 437 -34.19 17.49 -22.05
C TRP A 437 -35.61 17.88 -22.48
N ASN A 438 -35.76 18.52 -23.65
CA ASN A 438 -37.06 18.99 -24.16
C ASN A 438 -37.85 17.95 -24.96
N LYS A 439 -37.41 16.68 -25.03
CA LYS A 439 -38.24 15.55 -25.51
C LYS A 439 -38.96 14.85 -24.36
N THR A 440 -39.63 15.61 -23.50
CA THR A 440 -40.39 15.03 -22.40
C THR A 440 -41.70 14.48 -22.98
N LYS A 441 -41.83 13.16 -23.04
CA LYS A 441 -43.08 12.52 -23.49
C LYS A 441 -44.23 12.87 -22.54
N ILE A 442 -45.40 13.10 -23.11
CA ILE A 442 -46.60 13.43 -22.36
C ILE A 442 -47.73 12.48 -22.73
N VAL A 443 -48.63 12.27 -21.79
CA VAL A 443 -49.80 11.42 -21.93
C VAL A 443 -51.05 12.29 -21.95
N GLN A 444 -51.90 12.06 -22.95
CA GLN A 444 -53.23 12.64 -23.07
C GLN A 444 -54.24 11.68 -22.46
N LEU A 445 -55.09 12.20 -21.57
CA LEU A 445 -56.10 11.46 -20.85
C LEU A 445 -57.49 12.09 -21.10
N THR A 446 -58.55 11.27 -21.05
CA THR A 446 -59.92 11.78 -20.96
C THR A 446 -60.13 12.51 -19.62
N ILE A 447 -61.25 13.24 -19.49
CA ILE A 447 -61.58 13.89 -18.20
C ILE A 447 -61.80 12.87 -17.06
N ASN A 448 -62.16 11.63 -17.43
CA ASN A 448 -62.34 10.49 -16.53
C ASN A 448 -61.04 9.67 -16.34
N ASP A 449 -59.89 10.24 -16.67
CA ASP A 449 -58.55 9.64 -16.49
C ASP A 449 -58.26 8.40 -17.35
N GLU A 450 -59.01 8.18 -18.43
CA GLU A 450 -58.73 7.09 -19.37
C GLU A 450 -57.63 7.48 -20.37
N PHE A 451 -56.73 6.54 -20.65
CA PHE A 451 -55.63 6.74 -21.59
C PHE A 451 -56.11 6.93 -23.03
N LEU A 452 -55.63 7.99 -23.71
CA LEU A 452 -55.90 8.23 -25.13
C LEU A 452 -54.66 8.01 -26.00
N LYS A 453 -53.60 8.81 -25.77
CA LYS A 453 -52.42 8.81 -26.63
C LYS A 453 -51.19 9.29 -25.85
N CYS A 454 -50.03 8.70 -26.14
CA CYS A 454 -48.74 9.22 -25.71
C CYS A 454 -48.08 10.00 -26.86
N TRP A 455 -47.54 11.16 -26.54
CA TRP A 455 -46.90 12.08 -27.49
C TRP A 455 -45.42 12.17 -27.19
N ASP A 456 -44.59 12.27 -28.24
CA ASP A 456 -43.14 12.35 -28.07
C ASP A 456 -42.70 13.74 -27.57
N SER A 457 -43.56 14.77 -27.72
CA SER A 457 -43.35 16.07 -27.10
C SER A 457 -44.63 16.90 -26.89
N LEU A 458 -44.55 17.91 -26.01
CA LEU A 458 -45.57 18.95 -25.85
C LEU A 458 -45.89 19.70 -27.15
N THR A 459 -44.86 19.96 -27.97
CA THR A 459 -44.99 20.71 -29.22
C THR A 459 -45.74 19.91 -30.28
N GLU A 460 -45.48 18.61 -30.36
CA GLU A 460 -46.18 17.70 -31.26
C GLU A 460 -47.68 17.63 -30.93
N ALA A 461 -48.02 17.41 -29.65
CA ALA A 461 -49.40 17.38 -29.19
C ALA A 461 -50.13 18.70 -29.43
N ALA A 462 -49.46 19.82 -29.17
CA ALA A 462 -50.01 21.16 -29.38
C ALA A 462 -50.31 21.44 -30.86
N ASN A 463 -49.42 21.04 -31.77
CA ASN A 463 -49.58 21.29 -33.19
C ASN A 463 -50.67 20.42 -33.82
N GLU A 464 -50.71 19.11 -33.51
CA GLU A 464 -51.69 18.18 -34.09
C GLU A 464 -53.12 18.47 -33.59
N LEU A 465 -53.26 18.80 -32.30
CA LEU A 465 -54.56 19.13 -31.70
C LEU A 465 -54.93 20.62 -31.83
N LYS A 466 -54.06 21.44 -32.44
CA LYS A 466 -54.20 22.90 -32.54
C LYS A 466 -54.46 23.58 -31.19
N LEU A 467 -53.75 23.13 -30.16
CA LEU A 467 -53.83 23.64 -28.79
C LEU A 467 -52.61 24.50 -28.45
N ASN A 468 -52.75 25.35 -27.42
CA ASN A 468 -51.61 26.12 -26.92
C ASN A 468 -50.71 25.22 -26.03
N HIS A 469 -49.45 25.04 -26.44
CA HIS A 469 -48.46 24.24 -25.69
C HIS A 469 -48.28 24.68 -24.22
N THR A 470 -48.43 25.98 -23.93
CA THR A 470 -48.37 26.52 -22.57
C THR A 470 -49.55 26.02 -21.71
N GLY A 471 -50.72 25.87 -22.31
CA GLY A 471 -51.92 25.33 -21.65
C GLY A 471 -51.71 23.87 -21.24
N ILE A 472 -51.22 23.04 -22.17
CA ILE A 472 -50.90 21.62 -21.91
C ILE A 472 -49.83 21.51 -20.80
N SER A 473 -48.77 22.32 -20.89
CA SER A 473 -47.67 22.33 -19.93
C SER A 473 -48.11 22.75 -18.52
N ASN A 474 -49.11 23.62 -18.40
CA ASN A 474 -49.69 24.03 -17.12
C ASN A 474 -50.56 22.93 -16.50
N VAL A 475 -51.24 22.12 -17.33
CA VAL A 475 -51.99 20.95 -16.84
C VAL A 475 -51.04 19.88 -16.31
N CYS A 476 -49.97 19.55 -17.04
CA CYS A 476 -48.97 18.58 -16.57
C CYS A 476 -48.28 19.00 -15.25
N ARG A 477 -48.29 20.29 -14.90
CA ARG A 477 -47.73 20.81 -13.64
C ARG A 477 -48.79 21.02 -12.54
N GLY A 478 -50.03 20.60 -12.77
CA GLY A 478 -51.14 20.76 -11.82
C GLY A 478 -51.64 22.19 -11.65
N LYS A 479 -51.21 23.14 -12.50
CA LYS A 479 -51.65 24.55 -12.45
C LYS A 479 -53.01 24.77 -13.11
N LEU A 480 -53.38 23.89 -14.06
CA LEU A 480 -54.68 23.86 -14.71
C LEU A 480 -55.25 22.45 -14.63
N LYS A 481 -56.58 22.33 -14.57
CA LYS A 481 -57.25 21.02 -14.50
C LYS A 481 -57.33 20.33 -15.87
N THR A 482 -57.57 21.08 -16.93
CA THR A 482 -57.70 20.57 -18.31
C THR A 482 -57.18 21.59 -19.33
N SER A 483 -56.82 21.12 -20.52
CA SER A 483 -56.50 21.96 -21.68
C SER A 483 -56.98 21.27 -22.95
N GLY A 484 -57.76 21.98 -23.76
CA GLY A 484 -58.38 21.42 -24.97
C GLY A 484 -59.43 20.33 -24.70
N GLY A 485 -60.01 20.29 -23.49
CA GLY A 485 -60.96 19.23 -23.08
C GLY A 485 -60.31 17.96 -22.52
N PHE A 486 -58.97 17.91 -22.43
CA PHE A 486 -58.22 16.75 -21.97
C PHE A 486 -57.43 17.03 -20.69
N LYS A 487 -57.12 15.96 -19.94
CA LYS A 487 -56.11 15.96 -18.89
C LYS A 487 -54.76 15.58 -19.49
N TRP A 488 -53.69 16.11 -18.90
CA TRP A 488 -52.34 15.93 -19.41
C TRP A 488 -51.39 15.62 -18.26
N LYS A 489 -50.54 14.61 -18.44
CA LYS A 489 -49.48 14.25 -17.48
C LYS A 489 -48.17 14.04 -18.21
N TYR A 490 -47.04 14.26 -17.54
CA TYR A 490 -45.77 13.75 -18.05
C TYR A 490 -45.79 12.21 -17.95
N LEU A 491 -45.22 11.52 -18.94
CA LEU A 491 -45.23 10.05 -18.98
C LEU A 491 -44.71 9.44 -17.67
N ARG A 492 -43.60 9.99 -17.15
CA ARG A 492 -43.02 9.59 -15.87
C ARG A 492 -43.97 9.73 -14.67
N ASP A 493 -44.88 10.71 -14.69
CA ASP A 493 -45.79 10.96 -13.57
C ASP A 493 -47.03 10.05 -13.70
N TYR A 494 -47.44 9.74 -14.93
CA TYR A 494 -48.50 8.76 -15.21
C TYR A 494 -48.08 7.33 -14.85
N GLU A 495 -46.86 6.91 -15.19
CA GLU A 495 -46.31 5.58 -14.87
C GLU A 495 -46.14 5.35 -13.36
N ASN A 496 -45.99 6.41 -12.56
CA ASN A 496 -45.86 6.30 -11.10
C ASN A 496 -47.22 6.24 -10.37
N GLU A 497 -48.33 6.44 -11.07
CA GLU A 497 -49.70 6.41 -10.50
C GLU A 497 -50.48 5.14 -10.88
N ILE A 498 -49.88 4.27 -11.70
CA ILE A 498 -50.34 2.90 -11.99
C ILE A 498 -49.67 1.96 -11.01
#